data_AF-A0A7V5RI55-F1
#
_entry.id   AF-A0A7V5RI55-F1
#
_cell.length_a   1.000
_cell.length_b   1.000
_cell.length_c   1.000
_cell.angle_alpha   90.00
_cell.angle_beta   90.00
_cell.angle_gamma   90.00
#
_symmetry.space_group_name_H-M   'P 1'
#
loop_
_entity.id
_entity.type
_entity.pdbx_description
1 polymer ?
#
loop_
_entity_poly.entity_id
_entity_poly.type
_entity_poly.pdbx_seq_one_letter_code
_entity_poly.pdbx_strand_id
1 'polypeptide(L)'
;MLAYLLRPEIEELIERGDLQELQQTLEVFEPAEIGALLEALPAETAAVLFRTLPRRQAAEVFEYLPHDGQTRLVEQMASEKERLAALLNDLSPDDRTAFLEELPPGVAQNFLNMLDSKEREVAVKLLGHPEDSVG
;
A
#
# COMPACT_ATOMS: atom_id res chain seq x y z
N MET A 1 -9.99 -8.38 -18.00
CA MET A 1 -9.48 -8.61 -16.64
C MET A 1 -10.65 -9.06 -15.79
N LEU A 2 -10.55 -10.21 -15.12
CA LEU A 2 -11.62 -10.77 -14.28
C LEU A 2 -12.00 -9.83 -13.12
N ALA A 3 -11.01 -9.10 -12.58
CA ALA A 3 -11.16 -8.06 -11.56
C ALA A 3 -12.39 -7.14 -11.78
N TYR A 4 -12.54 -6.52 -12.96
CA TYR A 4 -13.63 -5.57 -13.20
C TYR A 4 -15.03 -6.19 -13.18
N LEU A 5 -15.15 -7.49 -13.43
CA LEU A 5 -16.45 -8.18 -13.41
C LEU A 5 -16.98 -8.38 -11.99
N LEU A 6 -16.08 -8.44 -11.00
CA LEU A 6 -16.41 -8.70 -9.60
C LEU A 6 -16.49 -7.41 -8.77
N ARG A 7 -16.19 -6.26 -9.37
CA ARG A 7 -16.32 -4.94 -8.72
C ARG A 7 -17.70 -4.73 -8.05
N PRO A 8 -18.85 -5.01 -8.70
CA PRO A 8 -20.15 -4.76 -8.06
C PRO A 8 -20.37 -5.62 -6.80
N GLU A 9 -19.89 -6.86 -6.83
CA GLU A 9 -19.96 -7.78 -5.69
C GLU A 9 -19.07 -7.31 -4.54
N ILE A 10 -17.84 -6.88 -4.86
CA ILE A 10 -16.91 -6.30 -3.88
C ILE A 10 -17.48 -5.02 -3.25
N GLU A 11 -18.06 -4.12 -4.05
CA GLU A 11 -18.71 -2.90 -3.56
C GLU A 11 -19.88 -3.25 -2.63
N GLU A 12 -20.71 -4.23 -3.00
CA GLU A 12 -21.83 -4.70 -2.18
C GLU A 12 -21.37 -5.32 -0.84
N LEU A 13 -20.30 -6.12 -0.84
CA LEU A 13 -19.72 -6.67 0.38
C LEU A 13 -19.20 -5.58 1.32
N ILE A 14 -18.56 -4.55 0.77
CA ILE A 14 -18.09 -3.39 1.53
C ILE A 14 -19.27 -2.60 2.12
N GLU A 15 -20.31 -2.34 1.32
CA GLU A 15 -21.51 -1.61 1.77
C GLU A 15 -22.27 -2.35 2.89
N ARG A 16 -22.31 -3.68 2.81
CA ARG A 16 -22.92 -4.53 3.84
C ARG A 16 -22.05 -4.69 5.08
N GLY A 17 -20.77 -4.32 5.00
CA GLY A 17 -19.79 -4.50 6.06
C GLY A 17 -19.38 -5.97 6.27
N ASP A 18 -19.58 -6.84 5.28
CA ASP A 18 -19.18 -8.25 5.37
C ASP A 18 -17.69 -8.41 5.03
N LEU A 19 -16.85 -7.91 5.94
CA LEU A 19 -15.40 -7.90 5.76
C LEU A 19 -14.80 -9.32 5.78
N GLN A 20 -15.51 -10.29 6.38
CA GLN A 20 -15.07 -11.69 6.41
C GLN A 20 -15.24 -12.33 5.04
N GLU A 21 -16.41 -12.20 4.43
CA GLU A 21 -16.66 -12.70 3.08
C GLU A 21 -15.79 -11.96 2.04
N LEU A 22 -15.58 -10.65 2.23
CA LEU A 22 -14.66 -9.87 1.39
C LEU A 22 -13.23 -10.42 1.45
N GLN A 23 -12.71 -10.68 2.66
CA GLN A 23 -11.37 -11.25 2.82
C GLN A 23 -11.25 -12.61 2.14
N GLN A 24 -12.22 -13.51 2.38
CA GLN A 24 -12.23 -14.84 1.76
C GLN A 24 -12.30 -14.78 0.23
N THR A 25 -13.06 -13.82 -0.30
CA THR A 25 -13.14 -13.58 -1.74
C THR A 25 -11.78 -13.15 -2.29
N LEU A 26 -11.05 -12.28 -1.58
CA LEU A 26 -9.75 -11.78 -2.04
C LEU A 26 -8.60 -12.79 -1.89
N GLU A 27 -8.75 -13.86 -1.09
CA GLU A 27 -7.72 -14.89 -0.93
C GLU A 27 -7.42 -15.67 -2.22
N VAL A 28 -8.39 -15.76 -3.14
CA VAL A 28 -8.22 -16.48 -4.41
C VAL A 28 -7.72 -15.60 -5.56
N PHE A 29 -7.50 -14.31 -5.31
CA PHE A 29 -7.07 -13.35 -6.33
C PHE A 29 -5.55 -13.17 -6.27
N GLU A 30 -4.95 -13.02 -7.45
CA GLU A 30 -3.55 -12.62 -7.52
C GLU A 30 -3.40 -11.15 -7.07
N PRO A 31 -2.28 -10.77 -6.43
CA PRO A 31 -2.08 -9.39 -5.97
C PRO A 31 -2.26 -8.32 -7.06
N ALA A 32 -1.86 -8.63 -8.31
CA ALA A 32 -2.06 -7.76 -9.45
C ALA A 32 -3.55 -7.50 -9.78
N GLU A 33 -4.41 -8.50 -9.59
CA GLU A 33 -5.85 -8.37 -9.83
C GLU A 33 -6.50 -7.49 -8.75
N ILE A 34 -6.04 -7.61 -7.50
CA ILE A 34 -6.47 -6.76 -6.39
C ILE A 34 -5.97 -5.32 -6.59
N GLY A 35 -4.74 -5.13 -7.08
CA GLY A 35 -4.21 -3.81 -7.45
C GLY A 35 -5.10 -3.11 -8.50
N ALA A 36 -5.49 -3.84 -9.54
CA ALA A 36 -6.42 -3.34 -10.56
C ALA A 36 -7.82 -3.01 -10.00
N LEU A 37 -8.32 -3.81 -9.05
CA LEU A 37 -9.56 -3.50 -8.32
C LEU A 37 -9.44 -2.19 -7.53
N LEU A 38 -8.39 -2.03 -6.74
CA LEU A 38 -8.14 -0.83 -5.94
C LEU A 38 -8.07 0.43 -6.82
N GLU A 39 -7.44 0.34 -7.99
CA GLU A 39 -7.36 1.45 -8.95
C GLU A 39 -8.74 1.81 -9.53
N ALA A 40 -9.61 0.82 -9.73
CA ALA A 40 -10.94 1.00 -10.30
C ALA A 40 -11.98 1.51 -9.29
N LEU A 41 -11.70 1.41 -7.99
CA LEU A 41 -12.61 1.77 -6.91
C LEU A 41 -12.46 3.25 -6.51
N PRO A 42 -13.53 3.88 -5.98
CA PRO A 42 -13.40 5.16 -5.28
C PRO A 42 -12.38 5.07 -4.13
N ALA A 43 -11.64 6.14 -3.87
CA ALA A 43 -10.52 6.15 -2.92
C ALA A 43 -10.90 5.63 -1.52
N GLU A 44 -12.08 6.01 -1.02
CA GLU A 44 -12.60 5.56 0.28
C GLU A 44 -12.84 4.04 0.29
N THR A 45 -13.50 3.52 -0.75
CA THR A 45 -13.78 2.08 -0.92
C THR A 45 -12.50 1.27 -1.11
N ALA A 46 -11.55 1.78 -1.90
CA ALA A 46 -10.24 1.18 -2.09
C ALA A 46 -9.49 1.06 -0.76
N ALA A 47 -9.52 2.11 0.08
CA ALA A 47 -8.90 2.07 1.40
C ALA A 47 -9.58 1.04 2.33
N VAL A 48 -10.90 0.87 2.25
CA VAL A 48 -11.60 -0.19 3.02
C VAL A 48 -11.16 -1.58 2.55
N LEU A 49 -11.14 -1.83 1.24
CA LEU A 49 -10.66 -3.09 0.68
C LEU A 49 -9.21 -3.38 1.08
N PHE A 50 -8.33 -2.38 0.99
CA PHE A 50 -6.94 -2.55 1.35
C PHE A 50 -6.75 -2.89 2.83
N ARG A 51 -7.59 -2.35 3.72
CA ARG A 51 -7.54 -2.64 5.16
C ARG A 51 -7.90 -4.09 5.51
N THR A 52 -8.70 -4.77 4.68
CA THR A 52 -9.07 -6.18 4.88
C THR A 52 -7.97 -7.14 4.45
N LEU A 53 -7.00 -6.69 3.65
CA LEU A 53 -5.89 -7.52 3.20
C LEU A 53 -4.98 -7.91 4.39
N PRO A 54 -4.58 -9.18 4.50
CA PRO A 54 -3.49 -9.59 5.37
C PRO A 54 -2.20 -8.83 5.04
N ARG A 55 -1.36 -8.57 6.06
CA ARG A 55 -0.17 -7.72 5.95
C ARG A 55 0.73 -8.04 4.74
N ARG A 56 1.01 -9.33 4.52
CA ARG A 56 1.83 -9.79 3.40
C ARG A 56 1.18 -9.49 2.04
N GLN A 57 -0.10 -9.83 1.89
CA GLN A 57 -0.83 -9.58 0.65
C GLN A 57 -0.96 -8.08 0.39
N ALA A 58 -1.13 -7.26 1.44
CA ALA A 58 -1.19 -5.80 1.31
C ALA A 58 0.11 -5.21 0.73
N ALA A 59 1.28 -5.70 1.15
CA ALA A 59 2.56 -5.32 0.57
C ALA A 59 2.66 -5.72 -0.90
N GLU A 60 2.39 -7.00 -1.21
CA GLU A 60 2.42 -7.51 -2.59
C GLU A 60 1.44 -6.73 -3.49
N VAL A 61 0.23 -6.42 -3.03
CA VAL A 61 -0.78 -5.65 -3.78
C VAL A 61 -0.34 -4.20 -4.01
N PHE A 62 0.29 -3.58 -3.01
CA PHE A 62 0.77 -2.20 -3.11
C PHE A 62 1.83 -2.03 -4.20
N GLU A 63 2.68 -3.04 -4.41
CA GLU A 63 3.70 -3.07 -5.47
C GLU A 63 3.09 -3.04 -6.88
N TYR A 64 1.86 -3.54 -7.06
CA TYR A 64 1.16 -3.52 -8.35
C TYR A 64 0.40 -2.22 -8.64
N LEU A 65 0.31 -1.31 -7.67
CA LEU A 65 -0.34 -0.02 -7.89
C LEU A 65 0.60 0.93 -8.63
N PRO A 66 0.08 1.72 -9.59
CA PRO A 66 0.85 2.84 -10.11
C PRO A 66 1.14 3.84 -8.99
N HIS A 67 2.20 4.64 -9.12
CA HIS A 67 2.64 5.57 -8.09
C HIS A 67 1.53 6.54 -7.61
N ASP A 68 0.72 7.04 -8.53
CA ASP A 68 -0.46 7.87 -8.20
C ASP A 68 -1.47 7.12 -7.32
N GLY A 69 -1.65 5.81 -7.57
CA GLY A 69 -2.52 4.93 -6.79
C GLY A 69 -1.95 4.66 -5.39
N GLN A 70 -0.65 4.38 -5.30
CA GLN A 70 0.08 4.23 -4.04
C GLN A 70 -0.05 5.48 -3.17
N THR A 71 0.18 6.66 -3.74
CA THR A 71 0.08 7.95 -3.03
C THR A 71 -1.34 8.20 -2.53
N ARG A 72 -2.35 8.05 -3.39
CA ARG A 72 -3.76 8.21 -2.99
C ARG A 72 -4.15 7.26 -1.86
N LEU A 73 -3.72 6.00 -1.94
CA LEU A 73 -4.02 5.02 -0.91
C LEU A 73 -3.37 5.39 0.43
N VAL A 74 -2.10 5.79 0.42
CA VAL A 74 -1.39 6.24 1.62
C VAL A 74 -2.01 7.50 2.22
N GLU A 75 -2.48 8.44 1.41
CA GLU A 75 -3.22 9.63 1.87
C GLU A 75 -4.51 9.25 2.61
N GLN A 76 -5.29 8.28 2.08
CA GLN A 76 -6.49 7.77 2.75
C GLN A 76 -6.19 7.05 4.08
N MET A 77 -4.95 6.59 4.23
CA MET A 77 -4.47 5.86 5.41
C MET A 77 -3.59 6.72 6.33
N ALA A 78 -3.49 8.03 6.09
CA ALA A 78 -2.56 8.90 6.83
C ALA A 78 -2.76 8.91 8.35
N SER A 79 -3.98 8.59 8.83
CA SER A 79 -4.28 8.45 10.26
C SER A 79 -3.80 7.12 10.87
N GLU A 80 -3.51 6.11 10.05
CA GLU A 80 -3.16 4.74 10.44
C GLU A 80 -1.64 4.52 10.41
N LYS A 81 -0.90 5.35 11.13
CA LYS A 81 0.58 5.37 11.10
C LYS A 81 1.23 4.00 11.31
N GLU A 82 0.71 3.20 12.24
CA GLU A 82 1.25 1.87 12.52
C GLU A 82 1.07 0.91 11.33
N ARG A 83 -0.07 0.98 10.63
CA ARG A 83 -0.34 0.16 9.45
C ARG A 83 0.54 0.59 8.27
N LEU A 84 0.72 1.90 8.08
CA LEU A 84 1.63 2.42 7.06
C LEU A 84 3.09 2.02 7.34
N ALA A 85 3.55 2.15 8.58
CA ALA A 85 4.88 1.67 8.97
C ALA A 85 5.04 0.16 8.71
N ALA A 86 4.02 -0.62 9.08
CA ALA A 86 4.02 -2.07 8.89
C ALA A 86 4.04 -2.46 7.40
N LEU A 87 3.31 -1.73 6.54
CA LEU A 87 3.30 -1.89 5.10
C LEU A 87 4.68 -1.58 4.51
N LEU A 88 5.21 -0.39 4.80
CA LEU A 88 6.48 0.06 4.24
C LEU A 88 7.66 -0.85 4.64
N ASN A 89 7.67 -1.37 5.87
CA ASN A 89 8.68 -2.35 6.30
C ASN A 89 8.55 -3.72 5.63
N ASP A 90 7.37 -4.06 5.08
CA ASP A 90 7.14 -5.33 4.38
C ASP A 90 7.31 -5.25 2.86
N LEU A 91 7.37 -4.03 2.29
CA LEU A 91 7.71 -3.85 0.88
C LEU A 91 9.12 -4.35 0.58
N SER A 92 9.29 -4.84 -0.65
CA SER A 92 10.63 -5.11 -1.17
C SER A 92 11.50 -3.83 -1.12
N PRO A 93 12.83 -3.95 -0.93
CA PRO A 93 13.72 -2.80 -0.91
C PRO A 93 13.60 -1.91 -2.15
N ASP A 94 13.47 -2.53 -3.33
CA ASP A 94 13.42 -1.83 -4.61
C ASP A 94 12.09 -1.07 -4.77
N ASP A 95 10.96 -1.72 -4.45
CA ASP A 95 9.64 -1.09 -4.56
C ASP A 95 9.43 0.00 -3.50
N ARG A 96 9.94 -0.23 -2.29
CA ARG A 96 9.96 0.80 -1.25
C ARG A 96 10.74 2.02 -1.70
N THR A 97 11.94 1.82 -2.25
CA THR A 97 12.76 2.93 -2.75
C THR A 97 12.06 3.64 -3.91
N ALA A 98 11.49 2.90 -4.87
CA ALA A 98 10.75 3.48 -5.98
C ALA A 98 9.58 4.36 -5.49
N PHE A 99 8.79 3.86 -4.54
CA PHE A 99 7.72 4.65 -3.93
C PHE A 99 8.25 5.92 -3.25
N LEU A 100 9.33 5.83 -2.47
CA LEU A 100 9.88 6.96 -1.73
C LEU A 100 10.55 8.02 -2.63
N GLU A 101 11.17 7.61 -3.74
CA GLU A 101 11.91 8.49 -4.66
C GLU A 101 11.00 9.49 -5.37
N GLU A 102 9.76 9.11 -5.67
CA GLU A 102 8.78 9.96 -6.35
C GLU A 102 8.06 10.95 -5.41
N LEU A 103 8.24 10.82 -4.09
CA LEU A 103 7.58 11.68 -3.10
C LEU A 103 8.32 13.00 -2.87
N PRO A 104 7.60 14.06 -2.44
CA PRO A 104 8.25 15.27 -1.95
C PRO A 104 9.21 14.95 -0.78
N PRO A 105 10.41 15.58 -0.71
CA PRO A 105 11.44 15.22 0.27
C PRO A 105 10.96 15.18 1.73
N GLY A 106 10.10 16.13 2.14
CA GLY A 106 9.55 16.14 3.50
C GLY A 106 8.59 14.98 3.79
N VAL A 107 7.88 14.51 2.77
CA VAL A 107 6.97 13.35 2.87
C VAL A 107 7.78 12.05 2.89
N ALA A 108 8.74 11.91 1.97
CA ALA A 108 9.67 10.78 1.96
C ALA A 108 10.39 10.62 3.31
N GLN A 109 10.87 11.74 3.89
CA GLN A 109 11.52 11.73 5.19
C GLN A 109 10.60 11.27 6.32
N ASN A 110 9.32 11.66 6.30
CA ASN A 110 8.35 11.18 7.29
C ASN A 110 8.17 9.66 7.21
N PHE A 111 8.14 9.08 6.01
CA PHE A 111 8.04 7.64 5.83
C PHE A 111 9.34 6.91 6.17
N LEU A 112 10.51 7.44 5.80
CA LEU A 112 11.80 6.91 6.25
C LEU A 112 11.86 6.83 7.78
N ASN A 113 11.32 7.82 8.47
CA ASN A 113 11.25 7.84 9.94
C ASN A 113 10.31 6.78 10.55
N MET A 114 9.43 6.17 9.75
CA MET A 114 8.57 5.05 10.16
C MET A 114 9.24 3.68 9.96
N LEU A 115 10.30 3.60 9.15
CA LEU A 115 11.02 2.36 8.90
C LEU A 115 11.86 1.93 10.09
N ASP A 116 11.99 0.62 10.25
CA ASP A 116 12.90 -0.01 11.19
C ASP A 116 14.35 0.32 10.80
N SER A 117 15.28 0.29 11.76
CA SER A 117 16.67 0.75 11.54
C SER A 117 17.33 0.10 10.32
N LYS A 118 17.12 -1.21 10.13
CA LYS A 118 17.66 -1.96 9.00
C LYS A 118 17.05 -1.53 7.68
N GLU A 119 15.72 -1.44 7.61
CA GLU A 119 15.01 -1.09 6.36
C GLU A 119 15.26 0.37 5.96
N ARG A 120 15.40 1.25 6.96
CA ARG A 120 15.81 2.65 6.77
C ARG A 120 17.21 2.77 6.19
N GLU A 121 18.18 2.05 6.74
CA GLU A 121 19.57 2.05 6.24
C GLU A 121 19.62 1.62 4.77
N VAL A 122 18.88 0.55 4.43
CA VAL A 122 18.76 0.08 3.05
C VAL A 122 18.11 1.13 2.15
N ALA A 123 16.98 1.73 2.57
CA ALA A 123 16.28 2.73 1.79
C ALA A 123 17.13 3.99 1.54
N VAL A 124 17.79 4.53 2.57
CA VAL A 124 18.69 5.70 2.47
C VAL A 124 19.83 5.44 1.50
N LYS A 125 20.44 4.25 1.59
CA LYS A 125 21.52 3.84 0.68
C LYS A 125 21.05 3.75 -0.78
N LEU A 126 19.88 3.16 -1.01
CA LEU A 126 19.32 3.01 -2.36
C LEU A 126 18.87 4.35 -2.96
N LEU A 127 18.33 5.26 -2.14
CA LEU A 127 17.98 6.63 -2.53
C LEU A 127 19.21 7.53 -2.76
N GLY A 128 20.42 7.07 -2.43
CA GLY A 128 21.65 7.86 -2.56
C GLY A 128 21.75 9.03 -1.59
N HIS A 129 20.98 9.01 -0.49
CA HIS A 129 21.07 10.03 0.55
C HIS A 129 22.30 9.78 1.44
N PRO A 130 23.10 10.83 1.76
CA PRO A 130 24.23 10.67 2.67
C PRO A 130 23.72 10.30 4.07
N GLU A 131 24.44 9.41 4.75
CA GLU A 131 24.09 8.83 6.06
C GLU A 131 23.81 9.89 7.16
N ASP A 132 24.33 11.11 7.01
CA ASP A 132 24.13 12.25 7.93
C ASP A 132 22.95 13.18 7.58
N SER A 133 22.15 12.88 6.56
CA SER A 133 21.02 13.74 6.15
C SER A 133 19.75 13.57 6.99
N VAL A 134 19.72 12.58 7.88
CA VAL A 134 18.60 12.33 8.80
C VAL A 134 19.02 12.68 10.22
N GLY A 135 18.88 13.97 10.56
CA GLY A 135 19.03 14.53 11.92
C GLY A 135 17.69 14.96 12.48
#